data_AF-A0A958GZ19-F1
#
_entry.id   AF-A0A958GZ19-F1
#
_cell.length_a   1.000
_cell.length_b   1.000
_cell.length_c   1.000
_cell.angle_alpha   90.00
_cell.angle_beta   90.00
_cell.angle_gamma   90.00
#
_symmetry.space_group_name_H-M   'P 1'
#
loop_
_entity.id
_entity.type
_entity.pdbx_description
1 polymer ?
#
loop_
_entity_poly.entity_id
_entity_poly.type
_entity_poly.pdbx_seq_one_letter_code
_entity_poly.pdbx_strand_id
1 'polypeptide(L)'
;MSDRMQEGAQNQSRESSPGSTAKSPASDCGQDLVQRPKNIQAQLARLADPDTRMRALATCAVCRLGERMQSQIDRMEYFRKLLQAACGAPLDSSREPQSLRADRLSVGVDFPELDTVPHWTEVADDGRISIPFLEFIVTGIDAELSCFSRHPELSAGDLKKIKRVHTRLADLLREITPEDEPSDGLPRLREVFVDPNKLVPLCEENGLLHQAIAACRTGCERIDSSS
;
A
#
# COMPACT_ATOMS: atom_id res chain seq x y z
N MET A 1 22.41 48.50 32.19
CA MET A 1 22.24 49.97 32.12
C MET A 1 22.07 50.35 30.66
N SER A 2 21.07 51.19 30.34
CA SER A 2 20.54 51.54 29.00
C SER A 2 19.64 50.44 28.40
N ASP A 3 18.31 50.46 28.43
CA ASP A 3 17.25 51.49 28.52
C ASP A 3 16.85 52.13 27.17
N ARG A 4 15.52 52.22 26.96
CA ARG A 4 14.67 52.71 25.84
C ARG A 4 14.27 51.73 24.72
N MET A 5 12.98 51.32 24.64
CA MET A 5 11.72 52.04 24.33
C MET A 5 11.57 52.31 22.81
N GLN A 6 10.43 52.19 22.11
CA GLN A 6 9.00 52.12 22.45
C GLN A 6 8.18 51.82 21.16
N GLU A 7 6.92 51.36 21.36
CA GLU A 7 5.68 51.65 20.59
C GLU A 7 5.57 51.20 19.12
N GLY A 8 4.52 50.48 18.70
CA GLY A 8 3.08 50.81 18.76
C GLY A 8 2.59 50.86 17.29
N ALA A 9 1.38 50.53 16.85
CA ALA A 9 0.11 50.19 17.45
C ALA A 9 -0.77 49.52 16.35
N GLN A 10 -1.85 48.84 16.77
CA GLN A 10 -3.25 48.98 16.30
C GLN A 10 -3.54 49.43 14.84
N ASN A 11 -4.59 49.04 14.13
CA ASN A 11 -5.76 48.17 14.27
C ASN A 11 -6.59 48.38 12.97
N GLN A 12 -7.61 47.55 12.74
CA GLN A 12 -8.79 47.76 11.86
C GLN A 12 -8.75 47.32 10.38
N SER A 13 -9.43 46.19 10.17
CA SER A 13 -10.67 46.04 9.40
C SER A 13 -10.82 46.75 8.05
N ARG A 14 -11.01 45.93 7.00
CA ARG A 14 -12.09 46.13 6.03
C ARG A 14 -12.52 44.80 5.39
N GLU A 15 -13.77 44.43 5.67
CA GLU A 15 -14.57 43.48 4.91
C GLU A 15 -14.71 43.92 3.45
N SER A 16 -14.77 42.94 2.53
CA SER A 16 -15.68 42.87 1.38
C SER A 16 -15.51 41.51 0.67
N SER A 17 -16.48 40.61 0.83
CA SER A 17 -16.67 39.35 0.07
C SER A 17 -17.15 39.63 -1.38
N PRO A 18 -17.64 38.66 -2.20
CA PRO A 18 -17.48 37.19 -2.24
C PRO A 18 -17.12 36.68 -3.66
N GLY A 19 -16.73 35.40 -3.80
CA GLY A 19 -16.74 34.78 -5.13
C GLY A 19 -16.05 33.42 -5.24
N SER A 20 -16.84 32.43 -5.67
CA SER A 20 -16.41 31.14 -6.23
C SER A 20 -16.20 29.97 -5.26
N THR A 21 -17.33 29.33 -5.01
CA THR A 21 -17.51 27.92 -4.73
C THR A 21 -16.61 27.01 -5.58
N ALA A 22 -15.62 26.40 -4.95
CA ALA A 22 -15.08 25.10 -5.36
C ALA A 22 -15.51 24.08 -4.31
N LYS A 23 -16.67 23.45 -4.54
CA LYS A 23 -17.05 22.23 -3.81
C LYS A 23 -16.29 21.08 -4.46
N SER A 24 -15.28 20.55 -3.78
CA SER A 24 -14.78 19.20 -4.03
C SER A 24 -15.89 18.20 -3.66
N PRO A 25 -16.28 17.28 -4.55
CA PRO A 25 -17.13 16.14 -4.19
C PRO A 25 -16.20 14.97 -3.90
N ALA A 26 -15.79 14.80 -2.66
CA ALA A 26 -15.12 13.58 -2.24
C ALA A 26 -15.50 13.24 -0.80
N SER A 27 -15.98 12.01 -0.64
CA SER A 27 -16.19 11.31 0.63
C SER A 27 -17.44 11.70 1.43
N ASP A 28 -18.58 11.12 1.05
CA ASP A 28 -19.71 10.94 1.96
C ASP A 28 -20.44 9.62 1.67
N CYS A 29 -19.71 8.50 1.79
CA CYS A 29 -20.28 7.16 1.61
C CYS A 29 -20.59 6.46 2.95
N GLY A 30 -20.62 7.19 4.08
CA GLY A 30 -20.77 6.53 5.38
C GLY A 30 -21.24 7.33 6.59
N GLN A 31 -21.52 8.64 6.51
CA GLN A 31 -21.84 9.43 7.72
C GLN A 31 -23.30 9.85 7.88
N ASP A 32 -24.17 9.55 6.92
CA ASP A 32 -25.54 10.10 6.91
C ASP A 32 -26.61 9.20 7.58
N LEU A 33 -26.27 8.52 8.68
CA LEU A 33 -27.21 7.67 9.43
C LEU A 33 -27.67 8.22 10.79
N VAL A 34 -27.20 9.41 11.22
CA VAL A 34 -27.42 9.87 12.62
C VAL A 34 -28.21 11.19 12.77
N GLN A 35 -28.66 11.88 11.70
CA GLN A 35 -29.45 13.13 11.86
C GLN A 35 -30.75 13.20 11.00
N ARG A 36 -31.84 12.70 11.60
CA ARG A 36 -33.27 13.11 11.46
C ARG A 36 -34.08 12.86 10.14
N PRO A 37 -35.41 12.65 10.27
CA PRO A 37 -36.17 11.64 9.51
C PRO A 37 -36.96 12.16 8.29
N LYS A 38 -36.64 13.34 7.73
CA LYS A 38 -37.44 13.93 6.64
C LYS A 38 -36.96 13.58 5.23
N ASN A 39 -35.85 12.86 5.08
CA ASN A 39 -35.26 12.54 3.79
C ASN A 39 -35.48 11.09 3.33
N ILE A 40 -36.03 10.23 4.19
CA ILE A 40 -36.20 8.80 3.88
C ILE A 40 -37.16 8.62 2.69
N GLN A 41 -38.24 9.41 2.58
CA GLN A 41 -39.17 9.31 1.44
C GLN A 41 -38.58 9.80 0.12
N ALA A 42 -37.73 10.84 0.15
CA ALA A 42 -37.04 11.32 -1.05
C ALA A 42 -35.89 10.40 -1.47
N GLN A 43 -35.19 9.79 -0.51
CA GLN A 43 -34.20 8.74 -0.76
C GLN A 43 -34.87 7.44 -1.27
N LEU A 44 -36.02 7.05 -0.73
CA LEU A 44 -36.82 5.92 -1.21
C LEU A 44 -37.38 6.18 -2.61
N ALA A 45 -37.86 7.39 -2.90
CA ALA A 45 -38.34 7.76 -4.23
C ALA A 45 -37.21 7.80 -5.27
N ARG A 46 -36.00 8.22 -4.87
CA ARG A 46 -34.78 8.14 -5.69
C ARG A 46 -34.30 6.70 -5.90
N LEU A 47 -34.44 5.83 -4.90
CA LEU A 47 -34.13 4.40 -5.02
C LEU A 47 -35.22 3.59 -5.76
N ALA A 48 -36.41 4.18 -5.95
CA ALA A 48 -37.49 3.61 -6.74
C ALA A 48 -37.28 3.81 -8.26
N ASP A 49 -36.47 4.80 -8.65
CA ASP A 49 -35.99 4.96 -10.02
C ASP A 49 -34.89 3.91 -10.31
N PRO A 50 -35.11 2.97 -11.26
CA PRO A 50 -34.15 1.93 -11.58
C PRO A 50 -32.78 2.49 -11.96
N ASP A 51 -32.76 3.63 -12.65
CA ASP A 51 -31.52 4.25 -13.13
C ASP A 51 -30.72 4.86 -11.98
N THR A 52 -31.38 5.58 -11.08
CA THR A 52 -30.72 6.13 -9.88
C THR A 52 -30.24 5.03 -8.94
N ARG A 53 -30.98 3.93 -8.79
CA ARG A 53 -30.55 2.75 -8.02
C ARG A 53 -29.36 2.05 -8.67
N MET A 54 -29.36 1.86 -9.99
CA MET A 54 -28.25 1.26 -10.71
C MET A 54 -26.99 2.13 -10.63
N ARG A 55 -27.12 3.46 -10.75
CA ARG A 55 -26.00 4.38 -10.56
C ARG A 55 -25.45 4.32 -9.15
N ALA A 56 -26.30 4.34 -8.11
CA ALA A 56 -25.85 4.23 -6.74
C ALA A 56 -25.12 2.89 -6.46
N LEU A 57 -25.64 1.78 -6.98
CA LEU A 57 -24.98 0.47 -6.90
C LEU A 57 -23.64 0.44 -7.65
N ALA A 58 -23.58 1.03 -8.84
CA ALA A 58 -22.36 1.16 -9.63
C ALA A 58 -21.31 2.00 -8.89
N THR A 59 -21.70 3.17 -8.37
CA THR A 59 -20.81 4.03 -7.55
C THR A 59 -20.32 3.29 -6.32
N CYS A 60 -21.19 2.58 -5.58
CA CYS A 60 -20.76 1.78 -4.43
C CYS A 60 -19.79 0.66 -4.81
N ALA A 61 -20.02 0.01 -5.95
CA ALA A 61 -19.14 -1.05 -6.45
C ALA A 61 -17.77 -0.51 -6.85
N VAL A 62 -17.72 0.66 -7.51
CA VAL A 62 -16.47 1.35 -7.85
C VAL A 62 -15.72 1.81 -6.60
N CYS A 63 -16.39 2.46 -5.63
CA CYS A 63 -15.73 2.89 -4.39
C CYS A 63 -15.11 1.70 -3.64
N ARG A 64 -15.85 0.58 -3.52
CA ARG A 64 -15.31 -0.65 -2.90
C ARG A 64 -14.16 -1.27 -3.68
N LEU A 65 -14.16 -1.13 -5.00
CA LEU A 65 -13.06 -1.58 -5.85
C LEU A 65 -11.82 -0.74 -5.62
N GLY A 66 -11.94 0.59 -5.59
CA GLY A 66 -10.86 1.53 -5.29
C GLY A 66 -10.28 1.30 -3.90
N GLU A 67 -11.13 1.18 -2.86
CA GLU A 67 -10.70 0.86 -1.49
C GLU A 67 -9.94 -0.46 -1.41
N ARG A 68 -10.43 -1.49 -2.12
CA ARG A 68 -9.75 -2.79 -2.19
C ARG A 68 -8.39 -2.65 -2.85
N MET A 69 -8.31 -2.00 -4.01
CA MET A 69 -7.05 -1.83 -4.75
C MET A 69 -6.03 -1.00 -3.96
N GLN A 70 -6.48 0.04 -3.28
CA GLN A 70 -5.62 0.84 -2.41
C GLN A 70 -5.08 0.00 -1.25
N SER A 71 -5.94 -0.80 -0.58
CA SER A 71 -5.49 -1.72 0.48
C SER A 71 -4.42 -2.71 -0.02
N GLN A 72 -4.56 -3.21 -1.25
CA GLN A 72 -3.57 -4.10 -1.86
C GLN A 72 -2.25 -3.38 -2.15
N ILE A 73 -2.30 -2.14 -2.64
CA ILE A 73 -1.11 -1.29 -2.84
C ILE A 73 -0.40 -1.04 -1.51
N ASP A 74 -1.15 -0.72 -0.46
CA ASP A 74 -0.57 -0.43 0.86
C ASP A 74 0.12 -1.67 1.45
N ARG A 75 -0.47 -2.87 1.28
CA ARG A 75 0.19 -4.13 1.66
C ARG A 75 1.47 -4.38 0.87
N MET A 76 1.45 -4.14 -0.45
CA MET A 76 2.66 -4.28 -1.27
C MET A 76 3.76 -3.30 -0.85
N GLU A 77 3.41 -2.05 -0.50
CA GLU A 77 4.36 -1.07 0.03
C GLU A 77 4.91 -1.51 1.40
N TYR A 78 4.08 -2.08 2.27
CA TYR A 78 4.52 -2.67 3.53
C TYR A 78 5.54 -3.81 3.30
N PHE A 79 5.22 -4.78 2.44
CA PHE A 79 6.14 -5.87 2.13
C PHE A 79 7.41 -5.39 1.44
N ARG A 80 7.32 -4.40 0.56
CA ARG A 80 8.48 -3.74 -0.04
C ARG A 80 9.36 -3.17 1.06
N LYS A 81 8.84 -2.29 1.92
CA LYS A 81 9.59 -1.68 3.04
C LYS A 81 10.29 -2.73 3.91
N LEU A 82 9.60 -3.84 4.19
CA LEU A 82 10.15 -4.96 4.95
C LEU A 82 11.34 -5.61 4.22
N LEU A 83 11.24 -5.85 2.91
CA LEU A 83 12.38 -6.32 2.09
C LEU A 83 13.51 -5.30 2.00
N GLN A 84 13.21 -4.00 1.86
CA GLN A 84 14.26 -2.96 1.79
C GLN A 84 15.01 -2.86 3.12
N ALA A 85 14.30 -2.96 4.24
CA ALA A 85 14.91 -2.98 5.56
C ALA A 85 15.82 -4.19 5.75
N ALA A 86 15.42 -5.37 5.23
CA ALA A 86 16.26 -6.57 5.22
C ALA A 86 17.49 -6.38 4.31
N CYS A 87 17.31 -6.03 3.03
CA CYS A 87 18.41 -5.87 2.08
C CYS A 87 19.39 -4.73 2.41
N GLY A 88 18.88 -3.64 3.00
CA GLY A 88 19.60 -2.38 3.20
C GLY A 88 20.17 -2.21 4.60
N ALA A 89 20.04 -3.20 5.48
CA ALA A 89 20.79 -3.25 6.72
C ALA A 89 22.24 -3.63 6.38
N PRO A 90 23.21 -2.71 6.49
CA PRO A 90 24.54 -3.17 6.81
C PRO A 90 24.43 -3.84 8.19
N LEU A 91 25.43 -4.62 8.59
CA LEU A 91 25.68 -5.00 9.99
C LEU A 91 25.93 -3.78 10.90
N ASP A 92 25.24 -2.66 10.69
CA ASP A 92 25.29 -1.45 11.48
C ASP A 92 24.34 -1.61 12.67
N SER A 93 24.84 -2.34 13.66
CA SER A 93 24.26 -2.54 14.99
C SER A 93 23.89 -1.24 15.72
N SER A 94 24.22 -0.06 15.19
CA SER A 94 23.89 1.24 15.75
C SER A 94 22.52 1.78 15.33
N ARG A 95 21.89 1.21 14.29
CA ARG A 95 20.60 1.68 13.79
C ARG A 95 19.46 1.00 14.54
N GLU A 96 18.74 1.75 15.38
CA GLU A 96 17.57 1.22 16.08
C GLU A 96 16.53 0.64 15.10
N PRO A 97 15.86 -0.47 15.46
CA PRO A 97 14.81 -1.06 14.65
C PRO A 97 13.66 -0.08 14.49
N GLN A 98 13.44 0.35 13.25
CA GLN A 98 12.16 0.93 12.89
C GLN A 98 11.12 -0.19 12.94
N SER A 99 10.36 -0.24 14.03
CA SER A 99 9.21 -1.14 14.14
C SER A 99 8.20 -0.78 13.05
N LEU A 100 7.97 -1.70 12.12
CA LEU A 100 6.91 -1.58 11.10
C LEU A 100 5.54 -2.03 11.63
N ARG A 101 5.36 -2.14 12.96
CA ARG A 101 4.13 -2.60 13.60
C ARG A 101 2.92 -1.73 13.25
N ALA A 102 3.08 -0.42 13.27
CA ALA A 102 2.00 0.50 12.93
C ALA A 102 1.56 0.32 11.47
N ASP A 103 2.53 0.22 10.55
CA ASP A 103 2.27 -0.04 9.13
C ASP A 103 1.56 -1.40 8.96
N ARG A 104 2.07 -2.47 9.60
CA ARG A 104 1.50 -3.83 9.57
C ARG A 104 0.02 -3.85 9.99
N LEU A 105 -0.29 -3.25 11.14
CA LEU A 105 -1.65 -3.20 11.66
C LEU A 105 -2.57 -2.37 10.76
N SER A 106 -2.07 -1.27 10.19
CA SER A 106 -2.84 -0.41 9.29
C SER A 106 -3.25 -1.13 7.99
N VAL A 107 -2.42 -2.07 7.51
CA VAL A 107 -2.69 -2.82 6.27
C VAL A 107 -3.40 -4.17 6.50
N GLY A 108 -3.72 -4.49 7.76
CA GLY A 108 -4.45 -5.70 8.14
C GLY A 108 -3.63 -7.00 8.04
N VAL A 109 -2.30 -6.92 8.13
CA VAL A 109 -1.42 -8.10 8.13
C VAL A 109 -1.34 -8.68 9.55
N ASP A 110 -2.08 -9.74 9.81
CA ASP A 110 -2.14 -10.39 11.13
C ASP A 110 -1.04 -11.43 11.31
N PHE A 111 0.21 -10.94 11.35
CA PHE A 111 1.39 -11.76 11.58
C PHE A 111 2.31 -11.07 12.61
N PRO A 112 2.01 -11.20 13.92
CA PRO A 112 2.72 -10.47 14.99
C PRO A 112 4.20 -10.83 15.11
N GLU A 113 4.60 -11.99 14.61
CA GLU A 113 5.99 -12.44 14.55
C GLU A 113 6.86 -11.44 13.78
N LEU A 114 6.29 -10.69 12.81
CA LEU A 114 6.99 -9.61 12.08
C LEU A 114 7.42 -8.45 12.99
N ASP A 115 6.78 -8.27 14.15
CA ASP A 115 7.15 -7.23 15.12
C ASP A 115 8.33 -7.66 15.99
N THR A 116 8.55 -8.97 16.12
CA THR A 116 9.55 -9.57 17.02
C THR A 116 10.88 -9.84 16.33
N VAL A 117 11.04 -9.29 15.13
CA VAL A 117 12.15 -9.51 14.22
C VAL A 117 13.18 -8.39 14.32
N PRO A 118 14.22 -8.50 15.15
CA PRO A 118 15.31 -7.55 15.14
C PRO A 118 16.25 -7.86 13.98
N HIS A 119 16.14 -7.13 12.86
CA HIS A 119 17.30 -6.75 12.04
C HIS A 119 18.03 -7.84 11.25
N TRP A 120 17.29 -8.63 10.47
CA TRP A 120 17.87 -9.82 9.87
C TRP A 120 18.47 -9.59 8.49
N THR A 121 19.78 -9.45 8.50
CA THR A 121 20.64 -10.03 7.46
C THR A 121 21.89 -10.55 8.13
N GLU A 122 21.90 -11.85 8.43
CA GLU A 122 23.16 -12.54 8.65
C GLU A 122 23.81 -12.77 7.29
N VAL A 123 25.09 -12.42 7.19
CA VAL A 123 25.87 -12.68 5.99
C VAL A 123 26.66 -13.96 6.25
N ALA A 124 26.35 -15.02 5.51
CA ALA A 124 27.12 -16.25 5.55
C ALA A 124 28.53 -16.03 4.97
N ASP A 125 29.46 -16.94 5.27
CA ASP A 125 30.85 -16.87 4.79
C ASP A 125 30.95 -16.86 3.24
N ASP A 126 29.94 -17.38 2.55
CA ASP A 126 29.83 -17.40 1.09
C ASP A 126 29.21 -16.10 0.50
N GLY A 127 28.88 -15.13 1.34
CA GLY A 127 28.29 -13.85 0.96
C GLY A 127 26.77 -13.88 0.76
N ARG A 128 26.10 -15.01 1.02
CA ARG A 128 24.63 -15.07 1.01
C ARG A 128 24.05 -14.36 2.22
N ILE A 129 22.87 -13.79 2.04
CA ILE A 129 22.15 -13.10 3.10
C ILE A 129 21.01 -13.96 3.61
N SER A 130 20.90 -14.07 4.92
CA SER A 130 19.76 -14.67 5.58
C SER A 130 18.63 -13.65 5.73
N ILE A 131 17.45 -13.99 5.21
CA ILE A 131 16.23 -13.20 5.46
C ILE A 131 15.15 -14.14 5.97
N PRO A 132 14.79 -14.05 7.26
CA PRO A 132 13.70 -14.85 7.79
C PRO A 132 12.36 -14.36 7.24
N PHE A 133 11.43 -15.32 7.13
CA PHE A 133 10.10 -15.11 6.57
C PHE A 133 10.12 -14.62 5.11
N LEU A 134 11.25 -14.77 4.39
CA LEU A 134 11.36 -14.35 2.99
C LEU A 134 10.27 -14.99 2.12
N GLU A 135 9.96 -16.27 2.34
CA GLU A 135 8.90 -16.98 1.63
C GLU A 135 7.53 -16.33 1.86
N PHE A 136 7.19 -15.97 3.10
CA PHE A 136 5.96 -15.24 3.43
C PHE A 136 5.88 -13.90 2.71
N ILE A 137 6.97 -13.13 2.75
CA ILE A 137 7.00 -11.80 2.13
C ILE A 137 6.83 -11.88 0.61
N VAL A 138 7.60 -12.77 -0.03
CA VAL A 138 7.58 -12.96 -1.48
C VAL A 138 6.22 -13.51 -1.94
N THR A 139 5.65 -14.47 -1.21
CA THR A 139 4.30 -15.00 -1.50
C THR A 139 3.22 -13.94 -1.34
N GLY A 140 3.31 -13.10 -0.30
CA GLY A 140 2.40 -11.99 -0.09
C GLY A 140 2.42 -10.99 -1.24
N ILE A 141 3.61 -10.60 -1.70
CA ILE A 141 3.76 -9.70 -2.85
C ILE A 141 3.19 -10.35 -4.13
N ASP A 142 3.52 -11.62 -4.39
CA ASP A 142 3.06 -12.34 -5.58
C ASP A 142 1.53 -12.46 -5.62
N ALA A 143 0.90 -12.72 -4.48
CA ALA A 143 -0.56 -12.80 -4.37
C ALA A 143 -1.24 -11.45 -4.69
N GLU A 144 -0.71 -10.35 -4.18
CA GLU A 144 -1.27 -9.02 -4.44
C GLU A 144 -1.06 -8.59 -5.90
N LEU A 145 0.14 -8.81 -6.47
CA LEU A 145 0.40 -8.55 -7.89
C LEU A 145 -0.46 -9.43 -8.81
N SER A 146 -0.70 -10.68 -8.42
CA SER A 146 -1.52 -11.62 -9.20
C SER A 146 -2.95 -11.10 -9.34
N CYS A 147 -3.49 -10.47 -8.28
CA CYS A 147 -4.77 -9.80 -8.33
C CYS A 147 -4.73 -8.63 -9.33
N PHE A 148 -3.73 -7.75 -9.23
CA PHE A 148 -3.58 -6.60 -10.12
C PHE A 148 -3.44 -6.99 -11.60
N SER A 149 -2.69 -8.05 -11.90
CA SER A 149 -2.42 -8.49 -13.28
C SER A 149 -3.68 -8.84 -14.10
N ARG A 150 -4.82 -9.06 -13.42
CA ARG A 150 -6.11 -9.39 -14.02
C ARG A 150 -7.00 -8.16 -14.24
N HIS A 151 -6.57 -6.97 -13.82
CA HIS A 151 -7.37 -5.76 -13.99
C HIS A 151 -7.33 -5.24 -15.44
N PRO A 152 -8.48 -4.91 -16.04
CA PRO A 152 -8.57 -4.49 -17.44
C PRO A 152 -8.00 -3.10 -17.71
N GLU A 153 -7.89 -2.24 -16.69
CA GLU A 153 -7.47 -0.84 -16.80
C GLU A 153 -5.94 -0.62 -16.83
N LEU A 154 -5.17 -1.70 -16.72
CA LEU A 154 -3.72 -1.63 -16.79
C LEU A 154 -3.26 -1.52 -18.25
N SER A 155 -2.36 -0.56 -18.50
CA SER A 155 -1.74 -0.44 -19.82
C SER A 155 -0.83 -1.64 -20.10
N ALA A 156 -0.58 -1.94 -21.38
CA ALA A 156 0.36 -2.99 -21.77
C ALA A 156 1.77 -2.78 -21.17
N GLY A 157 2.19 -1.52 -21.01
CA GLY A 157 3.46 -1.16 -20.37
C GLY A 157 3.47 -1.47 -18.87
N ASP A 158 2.37 -1.19 -18.18
CA ASP A 158 2.20 -1.45 -16.74
C ASP A 158 2.14 -2.97 -16.48
N LEU A 159 1.40 -3.71 -17.29
CA LEU A 159 1.35 -5.18 -17.25
C LEU A 159 2.74 -5.80 -17.48
N LYS A 160 3.57 -5.23 -18.36
CA LYS A 160 4.93 -5.70 -18.59
C LYS A 160 5.81 -5.55 -17.34
N LYS A 161 5.68 -4.44 -16.60
CA LYS A 161 6.41 -4.22 -15.33
C LYS A 161 5.97 -5.23 -14.27
N ILE A 162 4.67 -5.43 -14.11
CA ILE A 162 4.10 -6.40 -13.16
C ILE A 162 4.55 -7.83 -13.49
N LYS A 163 4.47 -8.24 -14.77
CA LYS A 163 4.94 -9.56 -15.22
C LYS A 163 6.43 -9.79 -14.97
N ARG A 164 7.26 -8.77 -15.17
CA ARG A 164 8.71 -8.85 -14.89
C ARG A 164 8.96 -9.15 -13.41
N VAL A 165 8.22 -8.52 -12.51
CA VAL A 165 8.31 -8.80 -11.08
C VAL A 165 7.82 -10.21 -10.78
N HIS A 166 6.65 -10.63 -11.27
CA HIS A 166 6.14 -11.99 -11.10
C HIS A 166 7.17 -13.07 -11.49
N THR A 167 7.80 -12.93 -12.66
CA THR A 167 8.83 -13.89 -13.09
C THR A 167 9.97 -13.96 -12.08
N ARG A 168 10.42 -12.81 -11.58
CA ARG A 168 11.52 -12.75 -10.62
C ARG A 168 11.13 -13.32 -9.24
N LEU A 169 9.91 -13.03 -8.77
CA LEU A 169 9.39 -13.60 -7.52
C LEU A 169 9.20 -15.12 -7.65
N ALA A 170 8.72 -15.62 -8.79
CA ALA A 170 8.57 -17.04 -9.04
C ALA A 170 9.93 -17.76 -9.10
N ASP A 171 10.95 -17.15 -9.70
CA ASP A 171 12.31 -17.69 -9.72
C ASP A 171 12.89 -17.74 -8.30
N LEU A 172 12.67 -16.69 -7.50
CA LEU A 172 13.08 -16.65 -6.10
C LEU A 172 12.36 -17.69 -5.25
N LEU A 173 11.03 -17.82 -5.39
CA LEU A 173 10.22 -18.84 -4.70
C LEU A 173 10.71 -20.25 -5.00
N ARG A 174 11.04 -20.55 -6.26
CA ARG A 174 11.59 -21.86 -6.66
C ARG A 174 12.93 -22.17 -5.99
N GLU A 175 13.75 -21.16 -5.71
CA GLU A 175 15.02 -21.34 -5.00
C GLU A 175 14.83 -21.50 -3.49
N ILE A 176 13.93 -20.72 -2.90
CA ILE A 176 13.73 -20.68 -1.44
C ILE A 176 12.72 -21.70 -0.94
N THR A 177 12.10 -22.49 -1.82
CA THR A 177 11.15 -23.56 -1.46
C THR A 177 11.78 -24.91 -1.79
N PRO A 178 11.99 -25.84 -0.84
CA PRO A 178 12.58 -27.14 -1.13
C PRO A 178 11.55 -28.03 -1.82
N GLU A 179 11.97 -28.84 -2.79
CA GLU A 179 11.09 -29.74 -3.53
C GLU A 179 10.51 -30.88 -2.67
N ASP A 180 11.13 -31.20 -1.52
CA ASP A 180 10.89 -32.44 -0.77
C ASP A 180 9.85 -32.35 0.37
N GLU A 181 9.22 -31.20 0.61
CA GLU A 181 8.24 -31.07 1.69
C GLU A 181 6.90 -30.53 1.18
N PRO A 182 5.76 -31.18 1.51
CA PRO A 182 4.45 -30.66 1.16
C PRO A 182 4.24 -29.30 1.84
N SER A 183 3.98 -28.28 1.04
CA SER A 183 3.45 -27.01 1.54
C SER A 183 1.93 -27.13 1.57
N ASP A 184 1.32 -27.07 2.75
CA ASP A 184 -0.15 -27.02 2.94
C ASP A 184 -0.76 -25.68 2.46
N GLY A 185 -0.10 -25.01 1.50
CA GLY A 185 -0.51 -23.71 0.96
C GLY A 185 -0.18 -22.52 1.86
N LEU A 186 0.46 -22.74 3.01
CA LEU A 186 0.91 -21.67 3.91
C LEU A 186 2.39 -21.38 3.71
N PRO A 187 2.79 -20.11 3.58
CA PRO A 187 4.19 -19.73 3.47
C PRO A 187 4.96 -20.12 4.73
N ARG A 188 6.17 -20.64 4.56
CA ARG A 188 6.99 -21.08 5.70
C ARG A 188 7.68 -19.93 6.38
N LEU A 189 7.77 -20.07 7.69
CA LEU A 189 8.34 -19.09 8.60
C LEU A 189 9.74 -19.50 9.00
N ARG A 190 10.62 -19.61 8.00
CA ARG A 190 11.97 -20.13 8.17
C ARG A 190 13.01 -19.11 7.75
N GLU A 191 14.21 -19.34 8.25
CA GLU A 191 15.40 -18.66 7.82
C GLU A 191 15.88 -19.24 6.48
N VAL A 192 16.10 -18.37 5.49
CA VAL A 192 16.59 -18.77 4.18
C VAL A 192 17.75 -17.88 3.77
N PHE A 193 18.86 -18.52 3.40
CA PHE A 193 19.99 -17.85 2.78
C PHE A 193 19.74 -17.68 1.29
N VAL A 194 20.02 -16.51 0.75
CA VAL A 194 19.81 -16.20 -0.67
C VAL A 194 20.94 -15.34 -1.21
N ASP A 195 21.16 -15.45 -2.52
CA ASP A 195 22.10 -14.58 -3.20
C ASP A 195 21.56 -13.13 -3.22
N PRO A 196 22.27 -12.14 -2.66
CA PRO A 196 21.84 -10.75 -2.66
C PRO A 196 21.57 -10.21 -4.07
N ASN A 197 22.25 -10.70 -5.11
CA ASN A 197 22.00 -10.28 -6.50
C ASN A 197 20.58 -10.62 -6.99
N LYS A 198 19.90 -11.56 -6.32
CA LYS A 198 18.53 -11.94 -6.65
C LYS A 198 17.50 -11.00 -6.01
N LEU A 199 17.84 -10.47 -4.85
CA LEU A 199 16.97 -9.59 -4.06
C LEU A 199 17.21 -8.10 -4.30
N VAL A 200 18.45 -7.65 -4.35
CA VAL A 200 18.83 -6.23 -4.48
C VAL A 200 18.05 -5.54 -5.62
N PRO A 201 17.95 -6.10 -6.84
CA PRO A 201 17.16 -5.47 -7.91
C PRO A 201 15.66 -5.35 -7.62
N LEU A 202 15.10 -6.17 -6.72
CA LEU A 202 13.72 -6.08 -6.26
C LEU A 202 13.55 -4.98 -5.20
N CYS A 203 14.47 -4.92 -4.23
CA CYS A 203 14.35 -4.12 -3.00
C CYS A 203 15.06 -2.75 -3.04
N GLU A 204 15.82 -2.41 -4.08
CA GLU A 204 16.36 -1.05 -4.23
C GLU A 204 15.28 0.04 -4.22
N GLU A 205 15.65 1.27 -3.84
CA GLU A 205 14.72 2.41 -3.70
C GLU A 205 13.84 2.61 -4.95
N ASN A 206 14.45 2.51 -6.14
CA ASN A 206 13.78 2.56 -7.45
C ASN A 206 13.79 1.21 -8.18
N GLY A 207 13.87 0.12 -7.41
CA GLY A 207 13.93 -1.25 -7.90
C GLY A 207 12.64 -1.72 -8.57
N LEU A 208 12.63 -2.99 -8.97
CA LEU A 208 11.52 -3.57 -9.74
C LEU A 208 10.19 -3.54 -8.97
N LEU A 209 10.20 -3.75 -7.64
CA LEU A 209 8.97 -3.68 -6.83
C LEU A 209 8.40 -2.28 -6.80
N HIS A 210 9.24 -1.25 -6.64
CA HIS A 210 8.78 0.13 -6.68
C HIS A 210 8.08 0.46 -8.02
N GLN A 211 8.68 0.03 -9.13
CA GLN A 211 8.13 0.25 -10.47
C GLN A 211 6.79 -0.48 -10.69
N ALA A 212 6.64 -1.69 -10.17
CA ALA A 212 5.39 -2.45 -10.27
C ALA A 212 4.29 -1.85 -9.39
N ILE A 213 4.61 -1.42 -8.16
CA ILE A 213 3.66 -0.76 -7.27
C ILE A 213 3.20 0.57 -7.86
N ALA A 214 4.12 1.38 -8.41
CA ALA A 214 3.79 2.61 -9.10
C ALA A 214 2.86 2.37 -10.32
N ALA A 215 3.09 1.29 -11.05
CA ALA A 215 2.22 0.88 -12.16
C ALA A 215 0.81 0.50 -11.68
N CYS A 216 0.70 -0.22 -10.55
CA CYS A 216 -0.58 -0.56 -9.92
C CYS A 216 -1.33 0.70 -9.46
N ARG A 217 -0.62 1.66 -8.84
CA ARG A 217 -1.18 2.95 -8.40
C ARG A 217 -1.71 3.77 -9.58
N THR A 218 -0.94 3.87 -10.66
CA THR A 218 -1.39 4.55 -11.88
C THR A 218 -2.64 3.89 -12.47
N GLY A 219 -2.73 2.56 -12.41
CA GLY A 219 -3.94 1.83 -12.81
C GLY A 219 -5.15 2.14 -11.93
N CYS A 220 -4.95 2.29 -10.62
CA CYS A 220 -6.00 2.66 -9.67
C CYS A 220 -6.52 4.10 -9.92
N GLU A 221 -5.62 5.06 -10.12
CA GLU A 221 -5.99 6.46 -10.38
C GLU A 221 -6.83 6.63 -11.66
N ARG A 222 -6.60 5.79 -12.68
CA ARG A 222 -7.40 5.77 -13.91
C ARG A 222 -8.84 5.29 -13.66
N ILE A 223 -9.04 4.38 -12.72
CA ILE A 223 -10.39 3.89 -12.34
C ILE A 223 -11.17 4.99 -11.64
N ASP A 224 -10.53 5.67 -10.69
CA ASP A 224 -11.14 6.77 -9.93
C ASP A 224 -11.48 7.97 -10.83
N SER A 225 -10.68 8.21 -11.89
CA SER A 225 -10.90 9.30 -12.84
C SER A 225 -11.94 8.99 -13.93
N SER A 226 -12.33 7.73 -14.10
CA SER A 226 -13.29 7.27 -15.13
C SER A 226 -14.72 7.11 -14.61
N SER A 227 -14.94 7.41 -13.32
CA SER A 227 -16.19 7.21 -12.58
C SER A 227 -16.87 8.54 -12.25
#